data_AF-A0A2E8CTH0-F1
#
_entry.id   AF-A0A2E8CTH0-F1
#
_cell.length_a   1.000
_cell.length_b   1.000
_cell.length_c   1.000
_cell.angle_alpha   90.00
_cell.angle_beta   90.00
_cell.angle_gamma   90.00
#
_symmetry.space_group_name_H-M   'P 1'
#
loop_
_entity.id
_entity.type
_entity.pdbx_description
1 polymer ?
#
loop_
_entity_poly.entity_id
_entity_poly.type
_entity_poly.pdbx_seq_one_letter_code
_entity_poly.pdbx_strand_id
1 'polypeptide(L)'
;MRRLLFIIITLLLVGTVSRKSFEGRWESCYSTPGGNYLMDLDSQPLWKRPNLPSFTEFTEHFSNTSLPGSGEISVYHKWDLWLLDVLMIWLIGSLVITPISLLASRRDPALGVFARVGAGLITSAITCFLLWLIFGGWGPPAPLFFAFIGLGAGGIWAAAYAKKAKEKAE
;
A
#
# COMPACT_ATOMS: atom_id res chain seq x y z
N MET A 1 0.95 -24.09 17.57
CA MET A 1 1.36 -24.01 16.15
C MET A 1 0.50 -23.06 15.32
N ARG A 2 -0.84 -23.16 15.29
CA ARG A 2 -1.72 -22.26 14.50
C ARG A 2 -1.48 -20.75 14.72
N ARG A 3 -1.22 -20.30 15.96
CA ARG A 3 -0.95 -18.89 16.29
C ARG A 3 0.39 -18.38 15.76
N LEU A 4 1.45 -19.22 15.84
CA LEU A 4 2.79 -18.87 15.36
C LEU A 4 2.81 -18.81 13.82
N LEU A 5 2.15 -19.76 13.17
CA LEU A 5 1.99 -19.80 11.71
C LEU A 5 1.28 -18.54 11.20
N PHE A 6 0.21 -18.12 11.89
CA PHE A 6 -0.53 -16.90 11.53
C PHE A 6 0.37 -15.66 11.63
N ILE A 7 1.11 -15.49 12.74
CA ILE A 7 2.06 -14.38 12.92
C ILE A 7 3.14 -14.38 11.83
N ILE A 8 3.70 -15.55 11.50
CA ILE A 8 4.73 -15.68 10.47
C ILE A 8 4.16 -15.34 9.09
N ILE A 9 2.96 -15.82 8.74
CA ILE A 9 2.29 -15.50 7.47
C ILE A 9 1.98 -14.01 7.40
N THR A 10 1.49 -13.40 8.48
CA THR A 10 1.26 -11.96 8.54
C THR A 10 2.56 -11.20 8.33
N LEU A 11 3.65 -11.55 9.04
CA LEU A 11 4.96 -10.90 8.88
C LEU A 11 5.57 -11.10 7.48
N LEU A 12 5.41 -12.27 6.87
CA LEU A 12 5.87 -12.56 5.50
C LEU A 12 5.09 -11.74 4.48
N LEU A 13 3.77 -11.67 4.61
CA LEU A 13 2.92 -10.81 3.80
C LEU A 13 3.33 -9.35 4.01
N VAL A 14 3.51 -8.90 5.24
CA VAL A 14 3.99 -7.55 5.58
C VAL A 14 5.34 -7.23 4.92
N GLY A 15 6.29 -8.17 4.93
CA GLY A 15 7.62 -7.99 4.34
C GLY A 15 7.63 -7.95 2.81
N THR A 16 6.91 -8.87 2.14
CA THR A 16 6.86 -8.92 0.67
C THR A 16 6.12 -7.72 0.09
N VAL A 17 5.02 -7.33 0.74
CA VAL A 17 4.23 -6.11 0.48
C VAL A 17 5.09 -4.86 0.50
N SER A 18 5.91 -4.73 1.52
CA SER A 18 6.61 -3.48 1.76
C SER A 18 7.73 -3.25 0.77
N ARG A 19 8.45 -4.32 0.39
CA ARG A 19 9.52 -4.26 -0.62
C ARG A 19 9.06 -3.80 -2.01
N LYS A 20 7.76 -3.90 -2.31
CA LYS A 20 7.20 -3.67 -3.65
C LYS A 20 6.37 -2.38 -3.75
N SER A 21 6.06 -1.75 -2.62
CA SER A 21 5.45 -0.40 -2.57
C SER A 21 6.33 0.75 -3.11
N PHE A 22 7.53 0.43 -3.61
CA PHE A 22 8.57 1.37 -4.02
C PHE A 22 8.54 1.75 -5.52
N GLU A 23 7.54 1.31 -6.30
CA GLU A 23 7.60 1.37 -7.77
C GLU A 23 6.44 2.16 -8.45
N GLY A 24 5.91 3.21 -7.81
CA GLY A 24 5.04 4.17 -8.52
C GLY A 24 5.85 5.01 -9.51
N ARG A 25 5.56 4.89 -10.82
CA ARG A 25 6.36 5.53 -11.89
C ARG A 25 5.48 6.28 -12.88
N TRP A 26 5.97 7.43 -13.33
CA TRP A 26 5.46 8.06 -14.52
C TRP A 26 6.08 7.37 -15.73
N GLU A 27 5.27 7.06 -16.73
CA GLU A 27 5.75 6.51 -17.99
C GLU A 27 5.33 7.46 -19.11
N SER A 28 6.21 7.61 -20.08
CA SER A 28 5.87 8.18 -21.37
C SER A 28 5.73 7.05 -22.39
N CYS A 29 4.68 7.12 -23.19
CA CYS A 29 4.43 6.17 -24.27
C CYS A 29 4.44 6.90 -25.61
N TYR A 30 5.29 6.42 -26.51
CA TYR A 30 5.28 6.79 -27.90
C TYR A 30 4.50 5.75 -28.70
N SER A 31 3.29 6.12 -29.13
CA SER A 31 2.38 5.26 -29.88
C SER A 31 2.54 5.44 -31.38
N THR A 32 2.78 4.33 -32.07
CA THR A 32 2.93 4.28 -33.53
C THR A 32 2.02 3.20 -34.11
N PRO A 33 1.72 3.23 -35.42
CA PRO A 33 0.96 2.16 -36.07
C PRO A 33 1.59 0.76 -35.93
N GLY A 34 2.91 0.68 -35.69
CA GLY A 34 3.66 -0.56 -35.53
C GLY A 34 3.85 -1.02 -34.08
N GLY A 35 3.40 -0.25 -33.09
CA GLY A 35 3.55 -0.58 -31.67
C GLY A 35 3.81 0.63 -30.78
N ASN A 36 3.97 0.34 -29.48
CA ASN A 36 4.18 1.33 -28.43
C ASN A 36 5.59 1.21 -27.84
N TYR A 37 6.24 2.35 -27.60
CA TYR A 37 7.54 2.43 -26.93
C TYR A 37 7.37 3.14 -25.60
N LEU A 38 7.89 2.54 -24.52
CA LEU A 38 7.68 3.02 -23.16
C LEU A 38 8.99 3.52 -22.55
N MET A 39 9.00 4.76 -22.11
CA MET A 39 10.11 5.40 -21.42
C MET A 39 9.71 5.72 -19.98
N ASP A 40 10.45 5.19 -19.00
CA ASP A 40 10.29 5.58 -17.60
C ASP A 40 10.70 7.05 -17.45
N LEU A 41 9.81 7.86 -16.85
CA LEU A 41 10.08 9.26 -16.52
C LEU A 41 10.53 9.39 -15.06
N ASP A 42 11.19 10.51 -14.76
CA ASP A 42 11.61 10.84 -13.40
C ASP A 42 10.46 10.76 -12.39
N SER A 43 10.80 10.31 -11.19
CA SER A 43 9.86 10.16 -10.08
C SER A 43 9.35 11.52 -9.60
N GLN A 44 8.14 11.88 -10.03
CA GLN A 44 7.40 13.09 -9.61
C GLN A 44 6.08 12.75 -8.90
N PRO A 45 5.54 13.65 -8.06
CA PRO A 45 4.23 13.46 -7.45
C PRO A 45 3.09 13.37 -8.48
N LEU A 46 2.04 12.59 -8.16
CA LEU A 46 0.77 12.43 -8.88
C LEU A 46 0.14 13.76 -9.30
N TRP A 47 0.10 14.75 -8.42
CA TRP A 47 -0.49 16.05 -8.74
C TRP A 47 0.40 16.92 -9.64
N LYS A 48 1.66 16.54 -9.85
CA LYS A 48 2.60 17.25 -10.70
C LYS A 48 3.00 16.34 -11.86
N ARG A 49 2.20 16.38 -12.92
CA ARG A 49 2.51 15.67 -14.16
C ARG A 49 3.88 16.14 -14.67
N PRO A 50 4.81 15.22 -14.98
CA PRO A 50 6.08 15.58 -15.61
C PRO A 50 5.82 16.17 -17.00
N ASN A 51 6.76 16.98 -17.47
CA ASN A 51 6.68 17.57 -18.80
C ASN A 51 6.67 16.46 -19.86
N LEU A 52 5.96 16.72 -20.96
CA LEU A 52 5.96 15.83 -22.10
C LEU A 52 7.39 15.82 -22.68
N PRO A 53 8.05 14.66 -22.77
CA PRO A 53 9.38 14.61 -23.37
C PRO A 53 9.30 14.94 -24.86
N SER A 54 10.35 15.55 -25.38
CA SER A 54 10.45 15.83 -26.81
C SER A 54 10.74 14.56 -27.61
N PHE A 55 10.43 14.57 -28.91
CA PHE A 55 10.79 13.45 -29.79
C PHE A 55 12.30 13.18 -29.78
N THR A 56 13.12 14.24 -29.67
CA THR A 56 14.58 14.13 -29.56
C THR A 56 15.00 13.37 -28.31
N GLU A 57 14.41 13.67 -27.15
CA GLU A 57 14.67 12.95 -25.89
C GLU A 57 14.29 11.46 -25.98
N PHE A 58 13.18 11.14 -26.65
CA PHE A 58 12.80 9.76 -26.93
C PHE A 58 13.81 9.03 -27.81
N THR A 59 14.25 9.67 -28.91
CA THR A 59 15.25 9.07 -29.80
C THR A 59 16.60 8.88 -29.13
N GLU A 60 16.95 9.75 -28.18
CA GLU A 60 18.17 9.59 -27.38
C GLU A 60 18.04 8.43 -26.40
N HIS A 61 16.90 8.28 -25.71
CA HIS A 61 16.64 7.15 -24.80
C HIS A 61 16.65 5.79 -25.54
N PHE A 62 16.15 5.77 -26.78
CA PHE A 62 16.13 4.59 -27.64
C PHE A 62 17.22 4.63 -28.72
N SER A 63 18.41 5.17 -28.43
CA SER A 63 19.48 5.40 -29.42
C SER A 63 19.85 4.20 -30.30
N ASN A 64 19.56 2.98 -29.84
CA ASN A 64 19.83 1.73 -30.55
C ASN A 64 18.66 1.23 -31.42
N THR A 65 17.54 1.95 -31.45
CA THR A 65 16.30 1.58 -32.13
C THR A 65 15.85 2.73 -33.02
N SER A 66 15.65 2.48 -34.32
CA SER A 66 15.07 3.47 -35.22
C SER A 66 13.58 3.67 -34.90
N LEU A 67 13.24 4.75 -34.20
CA LEU A 67 11.85 5.12 -33.92
C LEU A 67 11.18 5.67 -35.20
N PRO A 68 9.92 5.29 -35.50
CA PRO A 68 9.15 5.90 -36.58
C PRO A 68 9.03 7.42 -36.36
N GLY A 69 9.09 8.23 -37.43
CA GLY A 69 8.96 9.70 -37.33
C GLY A 69 7.53 10.22 -37.16
N SER A 70 6.53 9.34 -37.25
CA SER A 70 5.12 9.67 -37.08
C SER A 70 4.51 8.83 -35.95
N GLY A 71 4.22 9.48 -34.83
CA GLY A 71 3.59 8.88 -33.67
C GLY A 71 3.17 9.94 -32.67
N GLU A 72 2.39 9.53 -31.68
CA GLU A 72 1.90 10.41 -30.62
C GLU A 72 2.63 10.10 -29.32
N ILE A 73 3.16 11.14 -28.67
CA ILE A 73 3.77 11.04 -27.34
C ILE A 73 2.68 11.34 -26.32
N SER A 74 2.46 10.39 -25.42
CA SER A 74 1.59 10.54 -24.27
C SER A 74 2.37 10.31 -22.99
N VAL A 75 1.91 10.94 -21.90
CA VAL A 75 2.46 10.74 -20.55
C VAL A 75 1.32 10.26 -19.68
N TYR A 76 1.48 9.11 -19.04
CA TYR A 76 0.50 8.59 -18.10
C TYR A 76 1.18 8.15 -16.81
N HIS A 77 0.40 8.18 -15.74
CA HIS A 77 0.86 7.63 -14.47
C HIS A 77 0.56 6.15 -14.44
N LYS A 78 1.60 5.32 -14.40
CA LYS A 78 1.40 3.88 -14.22
C LYS A 78 1.17 3.62 -12.74
N TRP A 79 -0.09 3.36 -12.43
CA TRP A 79 -0.44 2.81 -11.14
C TRP A 79 0.06 1.38 -11.08
N ASP A 80 1.05 1.13 -10.24
CA ASP A 80 1.39 -0.23 -9.87
C ASP A 80 0.21 -0.76 -9.02
N LEU A 81 -0.77 -1.37 -9.71
CA LEU A 81 -2.05 -1.89 -9.19
C LEU A 81 -1.85 -2.68 -7.89
N TRP A 82 -0.67 -3.25 -7.74
CA TRP A 82 -0.28 -4.07 -6.62
C TRP A 82 -0.24 -3.34 -5.27
N LEU A 83 0.19 -2.07 -5.20
CA LEU A 83 0.17 -1.31 -3.92
C LEU A 83 -1.26 -1.04 -3.46
N LEU A 84 -2.14 -0.74 -4.41
CA LEU A 84 -3.57 -0.60 -4.18
C LEU A 84 -4.17 -1.93 -3.73
N ASP A 85 -3.86 -3.03 -4.41
CA ASP A 85 -4.34 -4.38 -4.07
C ASP A 85 -3.95 -4.76 -2.65
N VAL A 86 -2.73 -4.45 -2.23
CA VAL A 86 -2.29 -4.77 -0.88
C VAL A 86 -2.96 -3.91 0.19
N LEU A 87 -2.99 -2.58 0.00
CA LEU A 87 -3.69 -1.69 0.92
C LEU A 87 -5.17 -2.06 1.02
N MET A 88 -5.79 -2.44 -0.10
CA MET A 88 -7.16 -2.93 -0.15
C MET A 88 -7.33 -4.27 0.55
N ILE A 89 -6.46 -5.26 0.33
CA ILE A 89 -6.54 -6.56 1.04
C ILE A 89 -6.39 -6.37 2.55
N TRP A 90 -5.49 -5.49 3.00
CA TRP A 90 -5.30 -5.17 4.41
C TRP A 90 -6.50 -4.45 5.00
N LEU A 91 -7.02 -3.45 4.29
CA LEU A 91 -8.18 -2.69 4.71
C LEU A 91 -9.40 -3.59 4.76
N ILE A 92 -9.72 -4.31 3.68
CA ILE A 92 -10.88 -5.19 3.54
C ILE A 92 -10.80 -6.35 4.53
N GLY A 93 -9.66 -7.05 4.61
CA GLY A 93 -9.47 -8.14 5.55
C GLY A 93 -9.68 -7.69 6.99
N SER A 94 -9.12 -6.53 7.35
CA SER A 94 -9.31 -5.97 8.69
C SER A 94 -10.74 -5.46 8.90
N LEU A 95 -11.40 -4.89 7.89
CA LEU A 95 -12.79 -4.40 7.94
C LEU A 95 -13.80 -5.53 8.14
N VAL A 96 -13.50 -6.74 7.67
CA VAL A 96 -14.35 -7.92 7.86
C VAL A 96 -14.05 -8.59 9.19
N ILE A 97 -12.77 -8.79 9.52
CA ILE A 97 -12.36 -9.52 10.73
C ILE A 97 -12.62 -8.71 12.00
N THR A 98 -12.43 -7.39 11.96
CA THR A 98 -12.54 -6.52 13.15
C THR A 98 -13.97 -6.48 13.72
N PRO A 99 -15.04 -6.23 12.93
CA PRO A 99 -16.42 -6.22 13.43
C PRO A 99 -16.87 -7.59 13.92
N ILE A 100 -16.49 -8.66 13.22
CA ILE A 100 -16.79 -10.04 13.63
C ILE A 100 -16.11 -10.34 14.97
N SER A 101 -14.84 -9.98 15.12
CA SER A 101 -14.09 -10.14 16.37
C SER A 101 -14.66 -9.29 17.50
N LEU A 102 -15.16 -8.09 17.20
CA LEU A 102 -15.82 -7.20 18.16
C LEU A 102 -17.17 -7.78 18.63
N LEU A 103 -17.98 -8.29 17.72
CA LEU A 103 -19.25 -8.94 18.05
C LEU A 103 -19.03 -10.23 18.85
N ALA A 104 -18.07 -11.06 18.42
CA ALA A 104 -17.70 -12.29 19.09
C ALA A 104 -17.00 -12.06 20.44
N SER A 105 -16.44 -10.87 20.67
CA SER A 105 -15.82 -10.51 21.96
C SER A 105 -16.78 -10.52 23.15
N ARG A 106 -18.09 -10.48 22.88
CA ARG A 106 -19.13 -10.66 23.90
C ARG A 106 -19.16 -12.07 24.50
N ARG A 107 -18.67 -13.07 23.76
CA ARG A 107 -18.61 -14.48 24.19
C ARG A 107 -17.20 -14.94 24.54
N ASP A 108 -16.18 -14.40 23.87
CA ASP A 108 -14.78 -14.70 24.13
C ASP A 108 -13.96 -13.41 24.26
N PRO A 109 -13.50 -13.03 25.46
CA PRO A 109 -12.69 -11.83 25.68
C PRO A 109 -11.42 -11.81 24.83
N ALA A 110 -10.86 -12.96 24.47
CA ALA A 110 -9.66 -13.03 23.62
C ALA A 110 -9.93 -12.44 22.22
N LEU A 111 -11.14 -12.60 21.68
CA LEU A 111 -11.54 -12.00 20.40
C LEU A 111 -11.62 -10.46 20.48
N GLY A 112 -11.87 -9.92 21.67
CA GLY A 112 -11.82 -8.47 21.92
C GLY A 112 -10.40 -7.88 21.85
N VAL A 113 -9.37 -8.69 22.12
CA VAL A 113 -7.96 -8.32 21.94
C VAL A 113 -7.66 -8.23 20.44
N PHE A 114 -8.06 -9.25 19.67
CA PHE A 114 -7.87 -9.28 18.21
C PHE A 114 -8.60 -8.14 17.49
N ALA A 115 -9.82 -7.81 17.91
CA ALA A 115 -10.58 -6.70 17.34
C ALA A 115 -9.86 -5.35 17.49
N ARG A 116 -9.21 -5.11 18.63
CA ARG A 116 -8.51 -3.84 18.92
C ARG A 116 -7.19 -3.73 18.16
N VAL A 117 -6.48 -4.84 17.99
CA VAL A 117 -5.30 -4.90 17.11
C VAL A 117 -5.70 -4.66 15.65
N GLY A 118 -6.79 -5.29 15.19
CA GLY A 118 -7.36 -5.06 13.86
C GLY A 118 -7.76 -3.60 13.63
N ALA A 119 -8.42 -2.96 14.60
CA ALA A 119 -8.73 -1.54 14.53
C ALA A 119 -7.47 -0.66 14.42
N GLY A 120 -6.41 -0.96 15.17
CA GLY A 120 -5.12 -0.26 15.05
C GLY A 120 -4.52 -0.36 13.65
N LEU A 121 -4.59 -1.54 13.03
CA LEU A 121 -4.15 -1.78 11.65
C LEU A 121 -4.99 -1.02 10.61
N ILE A 122 -6.32 -1.02 10.73
CA ILE A 122 -7.22 -0.24 9.86
C ILE A 122 -6.84 1.24 9.92
N THR A 123 -6.73 1.77 11.14
CA THR A 123 -6.45 3.19 11.35
C THR A 123 -5.11 3.57 10.72
N SER A 124 -4.11 2.70 10.87
CA SER A 124 -2.78 2.91 10.31
C SER A 124 -2.75 2.82 8.79
N ALA A 125 -3.51 1.88 8.19
CA ALA A 125 -3.65 1.78 6.75
C ALA A 125 -4.32 3.04 6.17
N ILE A 126 -5.38 3.54 6.83
CA ILE A 126 -6.05 4.79 6.43
C ILE A 126 -5.10 5.98 6.56
N THR A 127 -4.39 6.12 7.68
CA THR A 127 -3.42 7.21 7.88
C THR A 127 -2.30 7.16 6.84
N CYS A 128 -1.77 5.98 6.57
CA CYS A 128 -0.75 5.75 5.55
C CYS A 128 -1.25 6.17 4.16
N PHE A 129 -2.49 5.80 3.80
CA PHE A 129 -3.11 6.17 2.54
C PHE A 129 -3.38 7.68 2.44
N LEU A 130 -3.86 8.32 3.51
CA LEU A 130 -4.08 9.76 3.54
C LEU A 130 -2.77 10.55 3.42
N LEU A 131 -1.72 10.14 4.12
CA LEU A 131 -0.40 10.75 4.00
C LEU A 131 0.18 10.56 2.61
N TRP A 132 0.02 9.36 2.02
CA TRP A 132 0.39 9.11 0.64
C TRP A 132 -0.30 10.09 -0.32
N LEU A 133 -1.61 10.32 -0.16
CA LEU A 133 -2.35 11.32 -0.95
C LEU A 133 -1.83 12.74 -0.71
N ILE A 134 -1.50 13.12 0.53
CA ILE A 134 -0.95 14.45 0.89
C ILE A 134 0.43 14.67 0.31
N PHE A 135 1.23 13.62 0.10
CA PHE A 135 2.54 13.64 -0.58
C PHE A 135 2.45 13.27 -2.06
N GLY A 136 1.24 13.06 -2.58
CA GLY A 136 0.99 13.01 -4.02
C GLY A 136 1.47 11.72 -4.59
N GLY A 137 1.38 10.67 -3.79
CA GLY A 137 2.06 9.42 -4.01
C GLY A 137 3.53 9.52 -4.37
N TRP A 138 4.19 10.63 -4.03
CA TRP A 138 5.61 10.80 -4.20
C TRP A 138 6.33 10.24 -2.99
N GLY A 139 7.20 9.26 -3.26
CA GLY A 139 7.94 8.57 -2.23
C GLY A 139 7.09 7.57 -1.43
N PRO A 140 7.77 6.66 -0.71
CA PRO A 140 7.11 5.54 -0.06
C PRO A 140 6.27 6.05 1.12
N PRO A 141 4.96 5.76 1.16
CA PRO A 141 4.19 5.93 2.38
C PRO A 141 4.62 4.79 3.30
N ALA A 142 5.65 4.94 4.14
CA ALA A 142 6.31 3.85 4.88
C ALA A 142 5.30 2.89 5.55
N PRO A 143 4.81 1.83 4.87
CA PRO A 143 3.57 1.17 5.28
C PRO A 143 3.84 0.34 6.51
N LEU A 144 5.06 -0.20 6.59
CA LEU A 144 5.61 -0.87 7.76
C LEU A 144 5.64 0.02 8.99
N PHE A 145 6.11 1.27 8.84
CA PHE A 145 6.24 2.17 9.98
C PHE A 145 4.86 2.44 10.59
N PHE A 146 3.87 2.75 9.75
CA PHE A 146 2.50 2.91 10.20
C PHE A 146 1.89 1.60 10.70
N ALA A 147 2.16 0.46 10.08
CA ALA A 147 1.71 -0.84 10.57
C ALA A 147 2.27 -1.17 11.96
N PHE A 148 3.55 -0.88 12.22
CA PHE A 148 4.16 -1.05 13.54
C PHE A 148 3.54 -0.13 14.59
N ILE A 149 3.26 1.12 14.22
CA ILE A 149 2.52 2.05 15.10
C ILE A 149 1.11 1.49 15.38
N GLY A 150 0.40 1.00 14.36
CA GLY A 150 -0.93 0.40 14.49
C GLY A 150 -0.97 -0.83 15.37
N LEU A 151 -0.01 -1.74 15.18
CA LEU A 151 0.15 -2.93 16.01
C LEU A 151 0.52 -2.57 17.45
N GLY A 152 1.41 -1.59 17.64
CA GLY A 152 1.81 -1.10 18.95
C GLY A 152 0.65 -0.46 19.71
N ALA A 153 0.00 0.55 19.11
CA ALA A 153 -1.14 1.25 19.69
C ALA A 153 -2.34 0.30 19.91
N GLY A 154 -2.65 -0.54 18.92
CA GLY A 154 -3.68 -1.57 19.02
C GLY A 154 -3.36 -2.61 20.10
N GLY A 155 -2.09 -3.01 20.23
CA GLY A 155 -1.61 -3.92 21.26
C GLY A 155 -1.70 -3.34 22.67
N ILE A 156 -1.32 -2.06 22.86
CA ILE A 156 -1.47 -1.35 24.13
C ILE A 156 -2.95 -1.27 24.52
N TRP A 157 -3.82 -0.91 23.57
CA TRP A 157 -5.25 -0.86 23.81
C TRP A 157 -5.85 -2.23 24.14
N ALA A 158 -5.37 -3.27 23.45
CA ALA A 158 -5.78 -4.65 23.69
C ALA A 158 -5.30 -5.18 25.06
N ALA A 159 -4.09 -4.82 25.49
CA ALA A 159 -3.56 -5.17 26.81
C ALA A 159 -4.35 -4.49 27.93
N ALA A 160 -4.68 -3.20 27.78
CA ALA A 160 -5.54 -2.49 28.72
C ALA A 160 -6.95 -3.11 28.81
N TYR A 161 -7.49 -3.56 27.68
CA TYR A 161 -8.77 -4.28 27.65
C TYR A 161 -8.69 -5.63 28.36
N ALA A 162 -7.67 -6.44 28.07
CA ALA A 162 -7.47 -7.75 28.68
C ALA A 162 -7.34 -7.65 30.21
N LYS A 163 -6.62 -6.64 30.71
CA LYS A 163 -6.51 -6.36 32.14
C LYS A 163 -7.88 -6.11 32.77
N LYS A 164 -8.67 -5.19 32.20
CA LYS A 164 -10.03 -4.88 32.68
C LYS A 164 -11.00 -6.05 32.58
N ALA A 165 -10.87 -6.88 31.55
CA ALA A 165 -11.72 -8.07 31.40
C ALA A 165 -11.42 -9.12 32.47
N LYS A 166 -10.14 -9.27 32.86
CA LYS A 166 -9.72 -10.15 33.95
C LYS A 166 -10.22 -9.65 35.31
N GLU A 167 -10.08 -8.35 35.59
CA GLU A 167 -10.57 -7.72 36.83
C GLU A 167 -12.09 -7.85 37.03
N LYS A 168 -12.88 -8.04 35.96
CA LYS A 168 -14.34 -8.26 36.05
C LYS A 168 -14.73 -9.73 36.24
N ALA A 169 -13.81 -10.66 36.06
CA ALA A 169 -14.05 -12.09 36.17
C ALA A 169 -13.62 -12.67 37.53
N GLU A 170 -12.85 -11.90 38.30
CA GLU A 170 -12.50 -12.14 39.71
C GLU A 170 -13.53 -11.45 40.63
#